data_AF-A0A9D1YFD7-F1
#
_entry.id   AF-A0A9D1YFD7-F1
#
_cell.length_a   1.000
_cell.length_b   1.000
_cell.length_c   1.000
_cell.angle_alpha   90.00
_cell.angle_beta   90.00
_cell.angle_gamma   90.00
#
_symmetry.space_group_name_H-M   'P 1'
#
loop_
_entity.id
_entity.type
_entity.pdbx_description
1 polymer ?
#
loop_
_entity_poly.entity_id
_entity_poly.type
_entity_poly.pdbx_seq_one_letter_code
_entity_poly.pdbx_strand_id
1 'polypeptide(L)'
;QFGGCTDFSSLLSALGMDEATFDRVFPELGEVKTAKEITKKTMASLRQTFKNSPRYVQMVMDRADEERPIVLDYLRQEINFDEKFAFVEYWGRGYTQDCLTRLLCAAAGREVEDPFYYMRSIYPTNGLSVRYNFTTTRASLLFVEALFANLPYRSITEYRREGDKIVPVLRDCENDPVLHEAFSEFLPRFASDFCQLALVSEPAAQLELFDFSVRYYQEMPTDPCIVENLGHLKDSVELYGRVREFAPPITLGAIMERARGRWFHTRSLPISLARSRRLYGSIYLLYHNHLRHHTLVKRLVRLRNKLRRR
;
A
#
# COMPACT_ATOMS: atom_id res chain seq x y z
N GLN A 1 2.54 1.99 -12.36
CA GLN A 1 2.25 0.57 -12.04
C GLN A 1 0.74 0.39 -12.10
N PHE A 2 0.21 -0.68 -12.70
CA PHE A 2 -1.25 -0.95 -12.80
C PHE A 2 -1.54 -2.33 -12.23
N GLY A 3 -1.16 -2.57 -10.97
CA GLY A 3 -1.19 -3.90 -10.34
C GLY A 3 -2.62 -4.39 -10.10
N GLY A 4 -3.48 -3.48 -9.60
CA GLY A 4 -4.86 -3.77 -9.21
C GLY A 4 -5.90 -3.57 -10.31
N CYS A 5 -5.56 -2.99 -11.46
CA CYS A 5 -6.51 -2.73 -12.54
C CYS A 5 -6.89 -4.05 -13.25
N THR A 6 -8.11 -4.52 -13.02
CA THR A 6 -8.64 -5.78 -13.59
C THR A 6 -9.71 -5.59 -14.65
N ASP A 7 -10.14 -4.36 -14.89
CA ASP A 7 -11.23 -4.01 -15.81
C ASP A 7 -11.00 -2.63 -16.43
N PHE A 8 -11.82 -2.28 -17.42
CA PHE A 8 -11.66 -1.02 -18.16
C PHE A 8 -11.90 0.22 -17.28
N SER A 9 -12.84 0.17 -16.34
CA SER A 9 -13.12 1.30 -15.44
C SER A 9 -11.93 1.60 -14.52
N SER A 10 -11.35 0.57 -13.90
CA SER A 10 -10.13 0.72 -13.09
C SER A 10 -8.92 1.13 -13.91
N LEU A 11 -8.85 0.77 -15.19
CA LEU A 11 -7.82 1.26 -16.11
C LEU A 11 -7.97 2.75 -16.40
N LEU A 12 -9.16 3.23 -16.74
CA LEU A 12 -9.45 4.65 -16.96
C LEU A 12 -9.13 5.50 -15.73
N SER A 13 -9.58 5.05 -14.56
CA SER A 13 -9.26 5.71 -13.29
C SER A 13 -7.75 5.79 -13.06
N ALA A 14 -7.00 4.72 -13.35
CA ALA A 14 -5.56 4.69 -13.19
C ALA A 14 -4.80 5.57 -14.19
N LEU A 15 -5.37 5.80 -15.36
CA LEU A 15 -4.85 6.72 -16.37
C LEU A 15 -5.30 8.16 -16.13
N GLY A 16 -6.24 8.40 -15.22
CA GLY A 16 -6.79 9.72 -14.93
C GLY A 16 -7.51 10.34 -16.13
N MET A 17 -8.20 9.54 -16.95
CA MET A 17 -8.91 9.99 -18.15
C MET A 17 -10.28 9.33 -18.29
N ASP A 18 -11.18 9.95 -19.06
CA ASP A 18 -12.47 9.38 -19.45
C ASP A 18 -12.37 8.51 -20.71
N GLU A 19 -13.47 7.82 -21.07
CA GLU A 19 -13.48 6.94 -22.25
C GLU A 19 -13.26 7.71 -23.56
N ALA A 20 -13.83 8.90 -23.70
CA ALA A 20 -13.67 9.71 -24.91
C ALA A 20 -12.21 10.14 -25.12
N THR A 21 -11.52 10.52 -24.05
CA THR A 21 -10.08 10.81 -24.07
C THR A 21 -9.28 9.56 -24.36
N PHE A 22 -9.64 8.42 -23.77
CA PHE A 22 -9.00 7.14 -24.06
C PHE A 22 -9.07 6.78 -25.54
N ASP A 23 -10.25 6.88 -26.15
CA ASP A 23 -10.44 6.59 -27.59
C ASP A 23 -9.64 7.53 -28.50
N ARG A 24 -9.49 8.81 -28.10
CA ARG A 24 -8.68 9.79 -28.84
C ARG A 24 -7.18 9.50 -28.74
N VAL A 25 -6.72 9.10 -27.55
CA VAL A 25 -5.29 8.88 -27.25
C VAL A 25 -4.83 7.50 -27.72
N PHE A 26 -5.70 6.49 -27.64
CA PHE A 26 -5.43 5.09 -27.97
C PHE A 26 -6.52 4.47 -28.87
N PRO A 27 -6.75 5.00 -30.08
CA PRO A 27 -7.77 4.47 -30.99
C PRO A 27 -7.58 2.98 -31.32
N GLU A 28 -6.34 2.48 -31.24
CA GLU A 28 -5.98 1.08 -31.48
C GLU A 28 -6.39 0.12 -30.34
N LEU A 29 -6.81 0.63 -29.18
CA LEU A 29 -7.11 -0.17 -27.99
C LEU A 29 -8.62 -0.36 -27.73
N GLY A 30 -9.46 -0.18 -28.76
CA GLY A 30 -10.93 -0.31 -28.62
C GLY A 30 -11.40 -1.66 -28.08
N GLU A 31 -10.66 -2.75 -28.31
CA GLU A 31 -11.00 -4.09 -27.80
C GLU A 31 -10.88 -4.21 -26.27
N VAL A 32 -10.11 -3.33 -25.62
CA VAL A 32 -9.94 -3.35 -24.16
C VAL A 32 -11.26 -3.02 -23.45
N LYS A 33 -12.12 -2.24 -24.10
CA LYS A 33 -13.38 -1.74 -23.53
C LYS A 33 -14.40 -2.84 -23.30
N THR A 34 -14.38 -3.87 -24.14
CA THR A 34 -15.29 -5.02 -24.07
C THR A 34 -14.68 -6.19 -23.28
N ALA A 35 -13.41 -6.07 -22.87
CA ALA A 35 -12.75 -7.10 -22.10
C ALA A 35 -13.37 -7.22 -20.69
N LYS A 36 -13.93 -8.40 -20.40
CA LYS A 36 -14.48 -8.71 -19.07
C LYS A 36 -13.42 -8.68 -17.96
N GLU A 37 -12.17 -9.00 -18.29
CA GLU A 37 -11.05 -8.98 -17.36
C GLU A 37 -9.76 -8.64 -18.11
N ILE A 38 -8.99 -7.69 -17.56
CA ILE A 38 -7.66 -7.35 -18.06
C ILE A 38 -6.64 -8.25 -17.37
N THR A 39 -6.15 -9.24 -18.11
CA THR A 39 -5.15 -10.19 -17.59
C THR A 39 -3.79 -9.53 -17.38
N LYS A 40 -2.91 -10.15 -16.57
CA LYS A 40 -1.53 -9.68 -16.40
C LYS A 40 -0.76 -9.56 -17.73
N LYS A 41 -1.00 -10.48 -18.66
CA LYS A 41 -0.37 -10.46 -19.99
C LYS A 41 -0.88 -9.27 -20.81
N THR A 42 -2.20 -9.07 -20.83
CA THR A 42 -2.84 -7.91 -21.49
C THR A 42 -2.30 -6.61 -20.89
N MET A 43 -2.27 -6.49 -19.57
CA MET A 43 -1.76 -5.33 -18.87
C MET A 43 -0.28 -5.03 -19.19
N ALA A 44 0.56 -6.06 -19.35
CA ALA A 44 1.95 -5.88 -19.76
C ALA A 44 2.05 -5.27 -21.16
N SER A 45 1.20 -5.72 -22.09
CA SER A 45 1.11 -5.13 -23.44
C SER A 45 0.62 -3.69 -23.40
N LEU A 46 -0.45 -3.42 -22.65
CA LEU A 46 -1.01 -2.07 -22.50
C LEU A 46 0.02 -1.08 -21.96
N ARG A 47 0.78 -1.47 -20.93
CA ARG A 47 1.87 -0.65 -20.39
C ARG A 47 2.90 -0.26 -21.44
N GLN A 48 3.24 -1.20 -22.33
CA GLN A 48 4.20 -0.93 -23.39
C GLN A 48 3.62 0.05 -24.43
N THR A 49 2.35 -0.13 -24.79
CA THR A 49 1.63 0.81 -25.68
C THR A 49 1.59 2.22 -25.07
N PHE A 50 1.20 2.34 -23.79
CA PHE A 50 1.14 3.64 -23.11
C PHE A 50 2.50 4.32 -23.06
N LYS A 51 3.55 3.58 -22.67
CA LYS A 51 4.91 4.12 -22.60
C LYS A 51 5.41 4.64 -23.94
N ASN A 52 5.01 4.00 -25.04
CA ASN A 52 5.46 4.34 -26.38
C ASN A 52 4.54 5.31 -27.12
N SER A 53 3.41 5.70 -26.54
CA SER A 53 2.47 6.63 -27.17
C SER A 53 2.91 8.08 -26.94
N PRO A 54 3.36 8.81 -27.98
CA PRO A 54 3.79 10.20 -27.82
C PRO A 54 2.64 11.10 -27.36
N ARG A 55 1.41 10.81 -27.82
CA ARG A 55 0.20 11.54 -27.42
C ARG A 55 -0.06 11.41 -25.92
N TYR A 56 0.04 10.18 -25.40
CA TYR A 56 -0.16 9.94 -23.97
C TYR A 56 0.95 10.57 -23.14
N VAL A 57 2.21 10.42 -23.57
CA VAL A 57 3.35 11.04 -22.88
C VAL A 57 3.18 12.56 -22.81
N GLN A 58 2.87 13.22 -23.93
CA GLN A 58 2.65 14.66 -23.95
C GLN A 58 1.52 15.07 -23.00
N MET A 59 0.39 14.36 -23.04
CA MET A 59 -0.74 14.65 -22.16
C MET A 59 -0.39 14.53 -20.66
N VAL A 60 0.42 13.53 -20.29
CA VAL A 60 0.90 13.38 -18.91
C VAL A 60 1.85 14.52 -18.52
N MET A 61 2.71 14.97 -19.45
CA MET A 61 3.61 16.10 -19.21
C MET A 61 2.85 17.42 -19.07
N ASP A 62 1.89 17.69 -19.96
CA ASP A 62 1.04 18.89 -19.92
C ASP A 62 0.28 18.96 -18.59
N ARG A 63 -0.32 17.84 -18.17
CA ARG A 63 -0.99 17.75 -16.87
C ARG A 63 -0.03 17.99 -15.70
N ALA A 64 1.16 17.40 -15.76
CA ALA A 64 2.16 17.61 -14.71
C ALA A 64 2.63 19.07 -14.66
N ASP A 65 2.72 19.77 -15.78
CA ASP A 65 3.07 21.18 -15.85
C ASP A 65 1.94 22.08 -15.31
N GLU A 66 0.68 21.72 -15.54
CA GLU A 66 -0.49 22.40 -14.96
C GLU A 66 -0.59 22.20 -13.44
N GLU A 67 -0.38 20.97 -12.95
CA GLU A 67 -0.52 20.63 -11.53
C GLU A 67 0.71 21.04 -10.69
N ARG A 68 1.89 21.18 -11.29
CA ARG A 68 3.14 21.44 -10.54
C ARG A 68 3.13 22.75 -9.73
N PRO A 69 2.66 23.90 -10.23
CA PRO A 69 2.71 25.17 -9.49
C PRO A 69 2.08 25.11 -8.10
N ILE A 70 0.89 24.51 -7.95
CA ILE A 70 0.23 24.42 -6.63
C ILE A 70 1.00 23.50 -5.67
N VAL A 71 1.63 22.44 -6.18
CA VAL A 71 2.47 21.55 -5.37
C VAL A 71 3.73 22.27 -4.90
N LEU A 72 4.39 23.05 -5.77
CA LEU A 72 5.57 23.83 -5.38
C LEU A 72 5.22 24.89 -4.33
N ASP A 73 4.09 25.56 -4.49
CA ASP A 73 3.63 26.55 -3.51
C ASP A 73 3.29 25.90 -2.17
N TYR A 74 2.69 24.71 -2.17
CA TYR A 74 2.45 23.93 -0.94
C TYR A 74 3.76 23.55 -0.24
N LEU A 75 4.77 23.09 -0.99
CA LEU A 75 6.08 22.77 -0.41
C LEU A 75 6.76 24.00 0.19
N ARG A 76 6.66 25.17 -0.45
CA ARG A 76 7.18 26.44 0.09
C ARG A 76 6.42 26.90 1.33
N GLN A 77 5.13 26.56 1.44
CA GLN A 77 4.32 26.86 2.61
C GLN A 77 4.73 26.00 3.81
N GLU A 78 4.95 24.70 3.60
CA GLU A 78 5.17 23.74 4.69
C GLU A 78 6.64 23.55 5.09
N ILE A 79 7.59 23.90 4.21
CA ILE A 79 9.02 23.65 4.43
C ILE A 79 9.79 24.97 4.42
N ASN A 80 10.42 25.29 5.55
CA ASN A 80 11.47 26.29 5.59
C ASN A 80 12.78 25.71 5.05
N PHE A 81 13.12 26.04 3.81
CA PHE A 81 14.35 25.56 3.16
C PHE A 81 15.66 26.12 3.74
N ASP A 82 15.58 27.08 4.66
CA ASP A 82 16.74 27.61 5.39
C ASP A 82 17.03 26.83 6.69
N GLU A 83 16.14 25.91 7.07
CA GLU A 83 16.30 25.02 8.21
C GLU A 83 16.64 23.59 7.79
N LYS A 84 17.14 22.81 8.75
CA LYS A 84 17.30 21.36 8.57
C LYS A 84 15.93 20.70 8.69
N PHE A 85 15.58 19.89 7.70
CA PHE A 85 14.36 19.06 7.73
C PHE A 85 14.73 17.62 7.39
N ALA A 86 13.81 16.70 7.72
CA ALA A 86 13.90 15.30 7.33
C ALA A 86 12.51 14.69 7.20
N PHE A 87 12.41 13.66 6.38
CA PHE A 87 11.20 12.85 6.24
C PHE A 87 11.39 11.52 6.96
N VAL A 88 10.34 11.04 7.62
CA VAL A 88 10.34 9.72 8.27
C VAL A 88 9.33 8.85 7.55
N GLU A 89 9.78 7.71 7.04
CA GLU A 89 8.94 6.76 6.32
C GLU A 89 9.18 5.35 6.89
N TYR A 90 8.13 4.59 7.17
CA TYR A 90 8.32 3.25 7.70
C TYR A 90 8.99 2.34 6.65
N TRP A 91 8.46 2.28 5.43
CA TRP A 91 9.00 1.40 4.39
C TRP A 91 8.66 1.92 2.99
N GLY A 92 9.68 2.04 2.14
CA GLY A 92 9.50 2.55 0.79
C GLY A 92 10.49 1.94 -0.20
N ARG A 93 10.16 2.08 -1.49
CA ARG A 93 11.03 1.71 -2.62
C ARG A 93 11.76 2.91 -3.23
N GLY A 94 11.64 4.10 -2.63
CA GLY A 94 12.34 5.31 -3.05
C GLY A 94 11.73 6.05 -4.25
N TYR A 95 10.81 5.46 -5.03
CA TYR A 95 10.24 6.15 -6.20
C TYR A 95 9.53 7.48 -5.85
N THR A 96 8.77 7.51 -4.75
CA THR A 96 8.10 8.73 -4.28
C THR A 96 9.14 9.77 -3.86
N GLN A 97 10.16 9.35 -3.12
CA GLN A 97 11.29 10.18 -2.71
C GLN A 97 12.02 10.78 -3.93
N ASP A 98 12.37 9.97 -4.93
CA ASP A 98 13.06 10.46 -6.14
C ASP A 98 12.23 11.53 -6.89
N CYS A 99 10.91 11.42 -6.87
CA CYS A 99 10.01 12.45 -7.40
C CYS A 99 9.98 13.69 -6.51
N LEU A 100 9.90 13.51 -5.19
CA LEU A 100 9.90 14.59 -4.21
C LEU A 100 11.19 15.40 -4.25
N THR A 101 12.36 14.76 -4.35
CA THR A 101 13.67 15.43 -4.47
C THR A 101 13.67 16.48 -5.59
N ARG A 102 13.10 16.16 -6.77
CA ARG A 102 12.99 17.10 -7.89
C ARG A 102 12.04 18.27 -7.58
N LEU A 103 10.95 18.00 -6.88
CA LEU A 103 9.99 19.03 -6.46
C LEU A 103 10.58 19.96 -5.39
N LEU A 104 11.34 19.42 -4.43
CA LEU A 104 12.03 20.20 -3.40
C LEU A 104 13.05 21.16 -4.03
N CYS A 105 13.88 20.66 -4.96
CA CYS A 105 14.85 21.52 -5.66
C CYS A 105 14.13 22.64 -6.45
N ALA A 106 13.03 22.31 -7.13
CA ALA A 106 12.24 23.29 -7.87
C ALA A 106 11.53 24.31 -6.96
N ALA A 107 11.06 23.87 -5.78
CA ALA A 107 10.43 24.75 -4.79
C ALA A 107 11.45 25.72 -4.18
N ALA A 108 12.65 25.21 -3.82
CA ALA A 108 13.73 25.98 -3.22
C ALA A 108 14.53 26.85 -4.20
N GLY A 109 14.50 26.54 -5.51
CA GLY A 109 15.31 27.23 -6.52
C GLY A 109 16.80 26.89 -6.48
N ARG A 110 17.19 25.84 -5.74
CA ARG A 110 18.56 25.34 -5.61
C ARG A 110 18.55 23.84 -5.34
N GLU A 111 19.71 23.19 -5.43
CA GLU A 111 19.86 21.81 -4.99
C GLU A 111 19.61 21.71 -3.48
N VAL A 112 18.77 20.75 -3.10
CA VAL A 112 18.42 20.47 -1.71
C VAL A 112 18.44 18.96 -1.51
N GLU A 113 19.12 18.51 -0.47
CA GLU A 113 19.08 17.11 -0.07
C GLU A 113 17.68 16.75 0.44
N ASP A 114 17.26 15.54 0.13
CA ASP A 114 15.98 14.97 0.52
C ASP A 114 16.21 13.79 1.50
N PRO A 115 16.51 14.08 2.79
CA PRO A 115 16.88 13.06 3.75
C PRO A 115 15.67 12.31 4.29
N PHE A 116 15.54 11.05 3.89
CA PHE A 116 14.55 10.11 4.41
C PHE A 116 15.18 9.15 5.42
N TYR A 117 14.58 9.09 6.60
CA TYR A 117 14.82 8.08 7.61
C TYR A 117 13.80 6.98 7.45
N TYR A 118 14.29 5.83 7.00
CA TYR A 118 13.53 4.62 6.84
C TYR A 118 13.66 3.73 8.05
N MET A 119 12.59 3.00 8.40
CA MET A 119 12.77 1.77 9.16
C MET A 119 13.70 0.84 8.38
N ARG A 120 13.39 0.62 7.10
CA ARG A 120 14.27 -0.06 6.13
C ARG A 120 13.97 0.31 4.68
N SER A 121 14.96 0.85 3.98
CA SER A 121 15.05 0.92 2.52
C SER A 121 15.87 -0.25 1.96
N ILE A 122 15.48 -0.75 0.78
CA ILE A 122 16.24 -1.75 0.01
C ILE A 122 17.17 -1.11 -1.04
N TYR A 123 17.10 0.21 -1.22
CA TYR A 123 17.90 0.96 -2.19
C TYR A 123 18.88 1.90 -1.48
N PRO A 124 20.08 2.12 -2.04
CA PRO A 124 21.05 3.06 -1.51
C PRO A 124 20.62 4.52 -1.73
N THR A 125 21.33 5.45 -1.07
CA THR A 125 21.32 6.87 -1.43
C THR A 125 21.71 7.05 -2.88
N ASN A 126 21.02 7.94 -3.60
CA ASN A 126 21.32 8.28 -4.98
C ASN A 126 21.22 9.79 -5.19
N GLY A 127 22.36 10.45 -5.41
CA GLY A 127 22.43 11.91 -5.52
C GLY A 127 21.84 12.59 -4.28
N LEU A 128 20.92 13.54 -4.51
CA LEU A 128 20.23 14.29 -3.46
C LEU A 128 19.14 13.47 -2.73
N SER A 129 18.81 12.28 -3.20
CA SER A 129 17.84 11.38 -2.55
C SER A 129 18.54 10.54 -1.49
N VAL A 130 18.62 11.08 -0.27
CA VAL A 130 19.42 10.54 0.83
C VAL A 130 18.58 9.57 1.68
N ARG A 131 19.12 8.38 1.97
CA ARG A 131 18.40 7.30 2.65
C ARG A 131 19.17 6.78 3.85
N TYR A 132 18.55 6.86 5.01
CA TYR A 132 19.07 6.31 6.26
C TYR A 132 18.21 5.13 6.69
N ASN A 133 18.83 4.02 7.07
CA ASN A 133 18.13 2.88 7.63
C ASN A 133 18.27 2.90 9.15
N PHE A 134 17.14 2.87 9.85
CA PHE A 134 17.08 2.74 11.29
C PHE A 134 17.43 1.31 11.73
N THR A 135 16.98 0.29 11.01
CA THR A 135 17.25 -1.12 11.33
C THR A 135 17.77 -1.90 10.13
N THR A 136 18.50 -2.99 10.42
CA THR A 136 18.92 -3.99 9.42
C THR A 136 18.02 -5.22 9.38
N THR A 137 16.95 -5.25 10.20
CA THR A 137 16.05 -6.41 10.29
C THR A 137 15.45 -6.76 8.94
N ARG A 138 15.31 -8.07 8.67
CA ARG A 138 14.65 -8.58 7.46
C ARG A 138 13.19 -8.94 7.69
N ALA A 139 12.66 -8.67 8.88
CA ALA A 139 11.27 -8.91 9.22
C ALA A 139 10.31 -8.21 8.24
N SER A 140 9.15 -8.83 8.04
CA SER A 140 8.05 -8.22 7.30
C SER A 140 7.35 -7.19 8.17
N LEU A 141 7.15 -5.99 7.61
CA LEU A 141 6.55 -4.84 8.30
C LEU A 141 5.15 -4.53 7.79
N LEU A 142 4.51 -5.48 7.09
CA LEU A 142 3.17 -5.27 6.50
C LEU A 142 2.10 -4.94 7.55
N PHE A 143 2.30 -5.35 8.81
CA PHE A 143 1.38 -4.99 9.89
C PHE A 143 1.43 -3.49 10.21
N VAL A 144 2.60 -2.85 10.06
CA VAL A 144 2.78 -1.41 10.24
C VAL A 144 1.99 -0.65 9.18
N GLU A 145 2.04 -1.10 7.93
CA GLU A 145 1.24 -0.54 6.83
C GLU A 145 -0.26 -0.57 7.17
N ALA A 146 -0.78 -1.69 7.69
CA ALA A 146 -2.19 -1.79 8.07
C ALA A 146 -2.59 -0.85 9.22
N LEU A 147 -1.71 -0.64 10.20
CA LEU A 147 -1.94 0.30 11.30
C LEU A 147 -1.98 1.75 10.79
N PHE A 148 -0.99 2.16 10.00
CA PHE A 148 -0.90 3.53 9.48
C PHE A 148 -1.84 3.82 8.31
N ALA A 149 -2.34 2.78 7.62
CA ALA A 149 -3.39 2.93 6.62
C ALA A 149 -4.78 3.15 7.23
N ASN A 150 -4.95 3.00 8.56
CA ASN A 150 -6.18 3.28 9.28
C ASN A 150 -6.47 4.79 9.43
N LEU A 151 -6.42 5.53 8.32
CA LEU A 151 -6.74 6.94 8.25
C LEU A 151 -8.21 7.12 7.84
N PRO A 152 -8.87 8.20 8.28
CA PRO A 152 -10.25 8.49 7.88
C PRO A 152 -10.35 9.01 6.43
N TYR A 153 -9.23 9.12 5.71
CA TYR A 153 -9.16 9.62 4.34
C TYR A 153 -8.18 8.84 3.47
N ARG A 154 -8.42 8.87 2.15
CA ARG A 154 -7.58 8.26 1.11
C ARG A 154 -6.31 9.06 0.89
N SER A 155 -5.31 8.43 0.26
CA SER A 155 -4.11 9.12 -0.22
C SER A 155 -4.46 10.41 -0.97
N ILE A 156 -3.73 11.48 -0.67
CA ILE A 156 -3.96 12.80 -1.25
C ILE A 156 -3.62 12.77 -2.74
N THR A 157 -4.58 13.20 -3.57
CA THR A 157 -4.41 13.28 -5.04
C THR A 157 -4.53 14.71 -5.55
N GLU A 158 -4.88 15.66 -4.70
CA GLU A 158 -5.27 17.01 -5.10
C GLU A 158 -5.05 17.99 -3.95
N TYR A 159 -4.71 19.22 -4.31
CA TYR A 159 -4.59 20.36 -3.41
C TYR A 159 -5.50 21.48 -3.91
N ARG A 160 -5.97 22.33 -3.00
CA ARG A 160 -6.77 23.51 -3.34
C ARG A 160 -6.32 24.72 -2.55
N ARG A 161 -6.60 25.92 -3.08
CA ARG A 161 -6.41 27.17 -2.36
C ARG A 161 -7.64 27.50 -1.53
N GLU A 162 -7.43 27.73 -0.25
CA GLU A 162 -8.43 28.25 0.70
C GLU A 162 -7.88 29.53 1.31
N GLY A 163 -8.34 30.67 0.79
CA GLY A 163 -7.79 31.97 1.16
C GLY A 163 -6.31 32.08 0.76
N ASP A 164 -5.46 32.32 1.75
CA ASP A 164 -4.00 32.43 1.61
C ASP A 164 -3.27 31.08 1.74
N LYS A 165 -3.98 30.00 2.07
CA LYS A 165 -3.38 28.68 2.30
C LYS A 165 -3.67 27.70 1.17
N ILE A 166 -2.73 26.80 0.95
CA ILE A 166 -2.94 25.59 0.15
C ILE A 166 -3.17 24.43 1.11
N VAL A 167 -4.26 23.70 0.88
CA VAL A 167 -4.65 22.55 1.72
C VAL A 167 -4.86 21.30 0.87
N PRO A 168 -4.54 20.11 1.39
CA PRO A 168 -4.85 18.85 0.72
C PRO A 168 -6.36 18.63 0.66
N VAL A 169 -6.86 18.10 -0.46
CA VAL A 169 -8.27 17.70 -0.60
C VAL A 169 -8.45 16.31 -0.01
N LEU A 170 -9.04 16.24 1.19
CA LEU A 170 -9.34 14.99 1.86
C LEU A 170 -10.56 14.32 1.23
N ARG A 171 -10.45 13.02 1.02
CA ARG A 171 -11.55 12.18 0.52
C ARG A 171 -11.75 11.03 1.48
N ASP A 172 -12.92 10.95 2.08
CA ASP A 172 -13.19 9.98 3.13
C ASP A 172 -12.99 8.53 2.66
N CYS A 173 -12.57 7.69 3.59
CA CYS A 173 -12.59 6.24 3.44
C CYS A 173 -13.02 5.53 4.72
N GLU A 174 -13.40 4.28 4.57
CA GLU A 174 -13.69 3.41 5.71
C GLU A 174 -12.42 3.19 6.53
N ASN A 175 -12.52 3.40 7.84
CA ASN A 175 -11.49 3.12 8.83
C ASN A 175 -12.11 2.59 10.12
N ASP A 176 -11.27 2.21 11.08
CA ASP A 176 -11.64 2.03 12.48
C ASP A 176 -11.40 3.35 13.23
N PRO A 177 -12.46 4.12 13.54
CA PRO A 177 -12.32 5.41 14.20
C PRO A 177 -11.84 5.28 15.65
N VAL A 178 -12.23 4.21 16.36
CA VAL A 178 -11.83 4.01 17.76
C VAL A 178 -10.33 3.76 17.84
N LEU A 179 -9.81 2.89 16.98
CA LEU A 179 -8.37 2.65 16.92
C LEU A 179 -7.62 3.90 16.42
N HIS A 180 -8.17 4.61 15.42
CA HIS A 180 -7.55 5.82 14.89
C HIS A 180 -7.42 6.92 15.95
N GLU A 181 -8.47 7.18 16.72
CA GLU A 181 -8.49 8.15 17.82
C GLU A 181 -7.51 7.74 18.92
N ALA A 182 -7.52 6.48 19.33
CA ALA A 182 -6.57 5.96 20.30
C ALA A 182 -5.12 6.09 19.82
N PHE A 183 -4.84 5.80 18.54
CA PHE A 183 -3.49 5.95 17.98
C PHE A 183 -3.06 7.42 17.95
N SER A 184 -3.98 8.33 17.58
CA SER A 184 -3.75 9.78 17.56
C SER A 184 -3.44 10.35 18.94
N GLU A 185 -4.03 9.79 20.01
CA GLU A 185 -3.76 10.21 21.39
C GLU A 185 -2.50 9.56 21.98
N PHE A 186 -2.43 8.23 21.92
CA PHE A 186 -1.44 7.48 22.70
C PHE A 186 -0.09 7.36 22.03
N LEU A 187 0.01 7.39 20.69
CA LEU A 187 1.31 7.30 20.01
C LEU A 187 2.20 8.53 20.30
N PRO A 188 1.72 9.79 20.16
CA PRO A 188 2.53 10.96 20.50
C PRO A 188 2.90 11.00 21.98
N ARG A 189 1.97 10.60 22.85
CA ARG A 189 2.22 10.50 24.29
C ARG A 189 3.31 9.48 24.60
N PHE A 190 3.21 8.27 24.05
CA PHE A 190 4.24 7.24 24.21
C PHE A 190 5.61 7.75 23.74
N ALA A 191 5.68 8.38 22.57
CA ALA A 191 6.94 8.93 22.05
C ALA A 191 7.51 10.01 22.98
N SER A 192 6.67 10.92 23.49
CA SER A 192 7.09 11.96 24.42
C SER A 192 7.60 11.37 25.76
N ASP A 193 6.82 10.47 26.36
CA ASP A 193 7.14 9.81 27.61
C ASP A 193 8.44 8.99 27.48
N PHE A 194 8.60 8.28 26.37
CA PHE A 194 9.81 7.48 26.08
C PHE A 194 11.06 8.36 25.94
N CYS A 195 10.99 9.47 25.20
CA CYS A 195 12.13 10.38 25.00
C CYS A 195 12.53 11.13 26.28
N GLN A 196 11.66 11.20 27.29
CA GLN A 196 11.95 11.82 28.58
C GLN A 196 12.60 10.85 29.59
N LEU A 197 12.69 9.56 29.26
CA LEU A 197 13.33 8.59 30.14
C LEU A 197 14.83 8.85 30.26
N ALA A 198 15.34 8.79 31.49
CA ALA A 198 16.77 8.84 31.76
C ALA A 198 17.44 7.49 31.39
N LEU A 199 17.60 7.24 30.09
CA LEU A 199 18.17 6.02 29.54
C LEU A 199 19.70 6.07 29.54
N VAL A 200 20.35 4.93 29.79
CA VAL A 200 21.82 4.82 29.73
C VAL A 200 22.33 5.03 28.30
N SER A 201 21.58 4.54 27.31
CA SER A 201 21.82 4.77 25.88
C SER A 201 20.49 4.81 25.15
N GLU A 202 20.06 6.01 24.76
CA GLU A 202 18.83 6.22 24.00
C GLU A 202 18.83 5.48 22.65
N PRO A 203 19.90 5.52 21.81
CA PRO A 203 19.90 4.79 20.55
C PRO A 203 19.79 3.28 20.72
N ALA A 204 20.45 2.71 21.75
CA ALA A 204 20.36 1.27 22.01
C ALA A 204 18.95 0.89 22.46
N ALA A 205 18.35 1.65 23.37
CA ALA A 205 17.00 1.40 23.85
C ALA A 205 15.95 1.52 22.72
N GLN A 206 16.09 2.49 21.82
CA GLN A 206 15.22 2.63 20.65
C GLN A 206 15.30 1.40 19.73
N LEU A 207 16.51 0.93 19.44
CA LEU A 207 16.72 -0.28 18.61
C LEU A 207 16.19 -1.55 19.31
N GLU A 208 16.41 -1.70 20.61
CA GLU A 208 15.92 -2.84 21.38
C GLU A 208 14.40 -2.87 21.46
N LEU A 209 13.75 -1.73 21.73
CA LEU A 209 12.29 -1.61 21.75
C LEU A 209 11.70 -1.98 20.38
N PHE A 210 12.34 -1.49 19.32
CA PHE A 210 11.96 -1.78 17.96
C PHE A 210 12.05 -3.29 17.65
N ASP A 211 13.20 -3.90 17.93
CA ASP A 211 13.43 -5.32 17.66
C ASP A 211 12.52 -6.20 18.53
N PHE A 212 12.28 -5.81 19.78
CA PHE A 212 11.30 -6.44 20.65
C PHE A 212 9.90 -6.42 20.04
N SER A 213 9.44 -5.25 19.57
CA SER A 213 8.09 -5.08 19.01
C SER A 213 7.89 -5.95 17.77
N VAL A 214 8.87 -5.98 16.88
CA VAL A 214 8.85 -6.81 15.67
C VAL A 214 8.87 -8.30 16.02
N ARG A 215 9.75 -8.71 16.95
CA ARG A 215 9.86 -10.12 17.40
C ARG A 215 8.57 -10.58 18.08
N TYR A 216 8.01 -9.75 18.96
CA TYR A 216 6.77 -10.06 19.66
C TYR A 216 5.62 -10.32 18.68
N TYR A 217 5.45 -9.47 17.65
CA TYR A 217 4.46 -9.71 16.60
C TYR A 217 4.67 -11.04 15.85
N GLN A 218 5.94 -11.39 15.58
CA GLN A 218 6.27 -12.61 14.83
C GLN A 218 6.06 -13.90 15.65
N GLU A 219 6.41 -13.86 16.93
CA GLU A 219 6.36 -15.01 17.83
C GLU A 219 4.95 -15.21 18.42
N MET A 220 4.22 -14.12 18.65
CA MET A 220 2.92 -14.11 19.30
C MET A 220 1.80 -13.55 18.40
N PRO A 221 1.66 -13.97 17.13
CA PRO A 221 0.68 -13.38 16.20
C PRO A 221 -0.78 -13.66 16.59
N THR A 222 -1.03 -14.56 17.54
CA THR A 222 -2.37 -14.87 18.06
C THR A 222 -2.65 -14.25 19.43
N ASP A 223 -1.78 -13.36 19.91
CA ASP A 223 -2.07 -12.57 21.10
C ASP A 223 -3.40 -11.81 20.90
N PRO A 224 -4.32 -11.82 21.88
CA PRO A 224 -5.62 -11.16 21.76
C PRO A 224 -5.51 -9.68 21.35
N CYS A 225 -4.53 -8.95 21.88
CA CYS A 225 -4.32 -7.54 21.55
C CYS A 225 -4.00 -7.36 20.05
N ILE A 226 -3.13 -8.20 19.49
CA ILE A 226 -2.80 -8.17 18.06
C ILE A 226 -4.03 -8.55 17.23
N VAL A 227 -4.73 -9.63 17.62
CA VAL A 227 -5.86 -10.15 16.84
C VAL A 227 -7.02 -9.15 16.77
N GLU A 228 -7.32 -8.49 17.89
CA GLU A 228 -8.42 -7.53 18.03
C GLU A 228 -8.13 -6.20 17.33
N ASN A 229 -6.88 -5.74 17.34
CA ASN A 229 -6.54 -4.41 16.81
C ASN A 229 -6.00 -4.41 15.38
N LEU A 230 -5.54 -5.55 14.85
CA LEU A 230 -4.89 -5.60 13.53
C LEU A 230 -5.74 -6.34 12.47
N GLY A 231 -6.44 -7.40 12.86
CA GLY A 231 -6.97 -8.36 11.90
C GLY A 231 -8.02 -7.78 10.93
N HIS A 232 -8.88 -6.90 11.44
CA HIS A 232 -9.99 -6.26 10.70
C HIS A 232 -9.56 -5.03 9.91
N LEU A 233 -8.38 -4.48 10.16
CA LEU A 233 -7.92 -3.27 9.47
C LEU A 233 -7.87 -3.51 7.96
N LYS A 234 -8.42 -2.55 7.22
CA LYS A 234 -8.61 -2.65 5.78
C LYS A 234 -7.55 -1.84 5.06
N ASP A 235 -6.96 -2.44 4.04
CA ASP A 235 -6.01 -1.76 3.18
C ASP A 235 -6.07 -2.29 1.73
N SER A 236 -5.61 -1.46 0.80
CA SER A 236 -5.36 -1.79 -0.58
C SER A 236 -3.87 -1.63 -0.91
N VAL A 237 -3.08 -2.67 -0.60
CA VAL A 237 -1.64 -2.73 -0.89
C VAL A 237 -1.27 -2.45 -2.37
N GLU A 238 -2.19 -2.68 -3.30
CA GLU A 238 -1.99 -2.34 -4.71
C GLU A 238 -2.79 -1.07 -5.05
N LEU A 239 -2.17 -0.14 -5.79
CA LEU A 239 -2.87 1.01 -6.36
C LEU A 239 -4.03 0.51 -7.25
N TYR A 240 -5.24 1.00 -6.98
CA TYR A 240 -6.51 0.55 -7.59
C TYR A 240 -6.87 -0.93 -7.32
N GLY A 241 -6.24 -1.53 -6.31
CA GLY A 241 -6.56 -2.88 -5.84
C GLY A 241 -7.89 -2.93 -5.07
N ARG A 242 -8.27 -4.13 -4.66
CA ARG A 242 -9.43 -4.33 -3.80
C ARG A 242 -9.01 -4.11 -2.35
N VAL A 243 -9.72 -3.22 -1.66
CA VAL A 243 -9.66 -3.07 -0.21
C VAL A 243 -10.07 -4.37 0.47
N ARG A 244 -9.24 -4.86 1.39
CA ARG A 244 -9.47 -6.11 2.13
C ARG A 244 -8.94 -5.99 3.55
N GLU A 245 -9.54 -6.75 4.46
CA GLU A 245 -8.99 -6.91 5.80
C GLU A 245 -7.58 -7.50 5.75
N PHE A 246 -6.73 -7.08 6.68
CA PHE A 246 -5.37 -7.57 6.86
C PHE A 246 -5.36 -9.09 7.02
N ALA A 247 -6.23 -9.62 7.89
CA ALA A 247 -6.34 -11.05 8.14
C ALA A 247 -7.80 -11.47 8.39
N PRO A 248 -8.63 -11.59 7.33
CA PRO A 248 -10.05 -11.88 7.47
C PRO A 248 -10.31 -13.22 8.17
N PRO A 249 -11.43 -13.39 8.89
CA PRO A 249 -11.80 -14.68 9.44
C PRO A 249 -12.12 -15.68 8.33
N ILE A 250 -11.79 -16.95 8.56
CA ILE A 250 -12.11 -18.04 7.64
C ILE A 250 -13.59 -18.39 7.80
N THR A 251 -14.33 -18.20 6.71
CA THR A 251 -15.75 -18.54 6.62
C THR A 251 -15.96 -19.81 5.80
N LEU A 252 -17.16 -20.38 5.89
CA LEU A 252 -17.55 -21.50 5.01
C LEU A 252 -17.43 -21.12 3.53
N GLY A 253 -17.77 -19.88 3.16
CA GLY A 253 -17.58 -19.36 1.81
C GLY A 253 -16.11 -19.37 1.38
N ALA A 254 -15.20 -18.94 2.25
CA ALA A 254 -13.76 -19.00 1.97
C ALA A 254 -13.26 -20.44 1.75
N ILE A 255 -13.76 -21.41 2.53
CA ILE A 255 -13.45 -22.84 2.36
C ILE A 255 -13.98 -23.35 1.01
N MET A 256 -15.22 -23.02 0.65
CA MET A 256 -15.81 -23.41 -0.64
C MET A 256 -15.05 -22.82 -1.83
N GLU A 257 -14.69 -21.53 -1.77
CA GLU A 257 -13.89 -20.87 -2.80
C GLU A 257 -12.49 -21.49 -2.91
N ARG A 258 -11.90 -21.86 -1.77
CA ARG A 258 -10.63 -22.58 -1.73
C ARG A 258 -10.72 -23.97 -2.35
N ALA A 259 -11.82 -24.71 -2.11
CA ALA A 259 -12.12 -25.98 -2.76
C ALA A 259 -12.34 -25.84 -4.28
N ARG A 260 -12.84 -24.67 -4.72
CA ARG A 260 -12.95 -24.31 -6.15
C ARG A 260 -11.63 -23.89 -6.78
N GLY A 261 -10.53 -23.88 -6.02
CA GLY A 261 -9.19 -23.52 -6.48
C GLY A 261 -8.87 -22.03 -6.37
N ARG A 262 -9.72 -21.21 -5.75
CA ARG A 262 -9.42 -19.80 -5.50
C ARG A 262 -8.52 -19.64 -4.28
N TRP A 263 -7.77 -18.55 -4.25
CA TRP A 263 -6.87 -18.26 -3.14
C TRP A 263 -7.62 -17.55 -2.01
N PHE A 264 -7.37 -17.96 -0.76
CA PHE A 264 -7.82 -17.22 0.41
C PHE A 264 -6.76 -16.17 0.73
N HIS A 265 -7.11 -14.90 0.52
CA HIS A 265 -6.19 -13.80 0.69
C HIS A 265 -6.19 -13.33 2.14
N THR A 266 -5.10 -13.60 2.83
CA THR A 266 -4.81 -13.15 4.20
C THR A 266 -3.33 -12.78 4.28
N ARG A 267 -2.98 -11.77 5.09
CA ARG A 267 -1.60 -11.39 5.40
C ARG A 267 -1.03 -12.20 6.56
N SER A 268 -1.89 -12.73 7.42
CA SER A 268 -1.49 -13.59 8.54
C SER A 268 -2.52 -14.71 8.73
N LEU A 269 -2.15 -15.92 8.32
CA LEU A 269 -2.97 -17.10 8.55
C LEU A 269 -3.21 -17.38 10.06
N PRO A 270 -2.22 -17.23 10.96
CA PRO A 270 -2.47 -17.35 12.39
C PRO A 270 -3.56 -16.41 12.92
N ILE A 271 -3.51 -15.12 12.55
CA ILE A 271 -4.54 -14.14 12.94
C ILE A 271 -5.91 -14.53 12.35
N SER A 272 -5.95 -14.87 11.06
CA SER A 272 -7.19 -15.34 10.41
C SER A 272 -7.80 -16.54 11.14
N LEU A 273 -6.98 -17.52 11.55
CA LEU A 273 -7.43 -18.69 12.30
C LEU A 273 -7.94 -18.33 13.70
N ALA A 274 -7.26 -17.43 14.41
CA ALA A 274 -7.68 -16.95 15.73
C ALA A 274 -9.04 -16.22 15.68
N ARG A 275 -9.30 -15.48 14.59
CA ARG A 275 -10.59 -14.80 14.33
C ARG A 275 -11.68 -15.74 13.81
N SER A 276 -11.34 -16.99 13.47
CA SER A 276 -12.27 -17.94 12.86
C SER A 276 -13.02 -18.75 13.91
N ARG A 277 -14.21 -19.23 13.56
CA ARG A 277 -14.83 -20.34 14.30
C ARG A 277 -13.90 -21.55 14.23
N ARG A 278 -13.66 -22.22 15.37
CA ARG A 278 -12.76 -23.39 15.49
C ARG A 278 -12.99 -24.43 14.39
N LEU A 279 -14.25 -24.79 14.14
CA LEU A 279 -14.63 -25.75 13.10
C LEU A 279 -14.14 -25.34 11.71
N TYR A 280 -14.30 -24.07 11.32
CA TYR A 280 -13.89 -23.59 9.99
C TYR A 280 -12.37 -23.53 9.88
N GLY A 281 -11.68 -23.11 10.94
CA GLY A 281 -10.21 -23.16 11.01
C GLY A 281 -9.68 -24.57 10.83
N SER A 282 -10.24 -25.56 11.55
CA SER A 282 -9.85 -26.97 11.42
C SER A 282 -10.08 -27.52 10.02
N ILE A 283 -11.25 -27.27 9.42
CA ILE A 283 -11.55 -27.71 8.04
C ILE A 283 -10.57 -27.08 7.04
N TYR A 284 -10.28 -25.78 7.19
CA TYR A 284 -9.36 -25.08 6.30
C TYR A 284 -7.93 -25.62 6.43
N LEU A 285 -7.44 -25.88 7.64
CA LEU A 285 -6.11 -26.47 7.88
C LEU A 285 -6.02 -27.89 7.30
N LEU A 286 -7.04 -28.72 7.49
CA LEU A 286 -7.11 -30.06 6.90
C LEU A 286 -7.01 -29.98 5.37
N TYR A 287 -7.75 -29.06 4.74
CA TYR A 287 -7.68 -28.85 3.31
C TYR A 287 -6.32 -28.30 2.85
N HIS A 288 -5.77 -27.33 3.60
CA HIS A 288 -4.51 -26.69 3.28
C HIS A 288 -3.32 -27.66 3.35
N ASN A 289 -3.25 -28.46 4.42
CA ASN A 289 -2.12 -29.35 4.72
C ASN A 289 -2.21 -30.67 3.97
N HIS A 290 -3.39 -31.30 3.90
CA HIS A 290 -3.51 -32.68 3.40
C HIS A 290 -4.06 -32.77 1.97
N LEU A 291 -4.97 -31.88 1.56
CA LEU A 291 -5.66 -32.00 0.27
C LEU A 291 -4.97 -31.26 -0.89
N ARG A 292 -4.06 -30.32 -0.61
CA ARG A 292 -3.31 -29.56 -1.64
C ARG A 292 -2.29 -30.43 -2.39
N HIS A 293 -1.73 -31.44 -1.73
CA HIS A 293 -0.71 -32.33 -2.29
C HIS A 293 -1.28 -33.61 -2.90
N HIS A 294 -2.53 -33.95 -2.62
CA HIS A 294 -3.15 -35.16 -3.15
C HIS A 294 -3.48 -35.02 -4.65
N THR A 295 -2.86 -35.86 -5.46
CA THR A 295 -3.03 -35.97 -6.93
C THR A 295 -4.50 -36.15 -7.35
N LEU A 296 -5.33 -36.75 -6.49
CA LEU A 296 -6.78 -36.93 -6.68
C LEU A 296 -7.56 -35.61 -6.69
N VAL A 297 -7.26 -34.66 -5.80
CA VAL A 297 -7.94 -33.35 -5.77
C VAL A 297 -7.55 -32.53 -7.00
N LYS A 298 -6.28 -32.57 -7.42
CA LYS A 298 -5.83 -31.97 -8.69
C LYS A 298 -6.53 -32.60 -9.90
N ARG A 299 -6.76 -33.93 -9.90
CA ARG A 299 -7.50 -34.63 -10.97
C ARG A 299 -8.99 -34.26 -10.97
N LEU A 300 -9.65 -34.19 -9.83
CA LEU A 300 -11.07 -33.80 -9.70
C LEU A 300 -11.30 -32.35 -10.11
N VAL A 301 -10.44 -31.42 -9.70
CA VAL A 301 -10.49 -30.01 -10.13
C VAL A 301 -10.27 -29.90 -11.64
N ARG A 302 -9.33 -30.66 -12.22
CA ARG A 302 -9.12 -30.71 -13.67
C ARG A 302 -10.33 -31.29 -14.40
N LEU A 303 -10.92 -32.39 -13.89
CA LEU A 303 -12.11 -33.02 -14.49
C LEU A 303 -13.30 -32.06 -14.50
N ARG A 304 -13.55 -31.39 -13.37
CA ARG A 304 -14.63 -30.40 -13.23
C ARG A 304 -14.45 -29.21 -14.18
N ASN A 305 -13.22 -28.69 -14.30
CA ASN A 305 -12.93 -27.60 -15.22
C ASN A 305 -13.06 -28.02 -16.70
N LYS A 306 -12.86 -29.31 -17.01
CA LYS A 306 -13.07 -29.88 -18.35
C LYS A 306 -14.56 -30.02 -18.67
N LEU A 307 -15.38 -30.41 -17.69
CA LEU A 307 -16.84 -30.52 -17.81
C LEU A 307 -17.53 -29.16 -17.93
N ARG A 308 -16.96 -28.10 -17.35
CA ARG A 308 -17.51 -26.74 -17.37
C ARG A 308 -17.13 -25.92 -18.60
N ARG A 309 -16.28 -26.47 -19.48
CA ARG A 309 -15.86 -25.90 -20.78
C ARG A 309 -16.55 -26.59 -21.97
N ARG A 310 -17.44 -27.54 -21.70
CA ARG A 310 -18.45 -28.04 -22.63
C ARG A 310 -19.78 -27.36 -22.28
#